data_AF-A0A7C8YNG3-F1
#
_entry.id   AF-A0A7C8YNG3-F1
#
_cell.length_a   1.000
_cell.length_b   1.000
_cell.length_c   1.000
_cell.angle_alpha   90.00
_cell.angle_beta   90.00
_cell.angle_gamma   90.00
#
_symmetry.space_group_name_H-M   'P 1'
#
loop_
_entity.id
_entity.type
_entity.pdbx_description
1 polymer ?
#
loop_
_entity_poly.entity_id
_entity_poly.type
_entity_poly.pdbx_seq_one_letter_code
_entity_poly.pdbx_strand_id
1 'polypeptide(L)'
;PLHVAVLRGHLEFAKALLSHNPKLATDSDSLGRVPLHVASAKGHVEIARELLRVGPSNACLARDRDGRIPLHVAIAKGGRVEVVTELTRACTESSRLRLERGETVFHFCVKENN
;
A
#
# COMPACT_ATOMS: atom_id res chain seq x y z
N PRO A 1 -7.85 14.72 1.95
CA PRO A 1 -8.71 14.26 3.08
C PRO A 1 -8.47 12.79 3.44
N LEU A 2 -8.46 11.88 2.45
CA LEU A 2 -8.25 10.46 2.70
C LEU A 2 -6.90 10.15 3.36
N HIS A 3 -5.79 10.74 2.91
CA HIS A 3 -4.48 10.55 3.56
C HIS A 3 -4.49 10.92 5.04
N VAL A 4 -5.22 11.96 5.44
CA VAL A 4 -5.32 12.37 6.85
C VAL A 4 -6.13 11.35 7.64
N ALA A 5 -7.26 10.87 7.10
CA ALA A 5 -8.07 9.83 7.73
C ALA A 5 -7.26 8.55 7.95
N VAL A 6 -6.52 8.14 6.92
CA VAL A 6 -5.63 6.97 6.94
C VAL A 6 -4.49 7.16 7.93
N LEU A 7 -3.86 8.34 7.94
CA LEU A 7 -2.79 8.68 8.88
C LEU A 7 -3.23 8.60 10.35
N ARG A 8 -4.49 8.95 10.63
CA ARG A 8 -5.10 8.93 11.96
C ARG A 8 -5.73 7.58 12.33
N GLY A 9 -5.82 6.64 11.39
CA GLY A 9 -6.46 5.35 11.63
C GLY A 9 -8.00 5.38 11.64
N HIS A 10 -8.62 6.42 11.08
CA HIS A 10 -10.09 6.57 11.07
C HIS A 10 -10.74 5.72 9.97
N LEU A 11 -10.93 4.43 10.23
CA LEU A 11 -11.43 3.45 9.26
C LEU A 11 -12.78 3.85 8.64
N GLU A 12 -13.79 4.14 9.46
CA GLU A 12 -15.14 4.42 8.97
C GLU A 12 -15.19 5.70 8.12
N PHE A 13 -14.39 6.70 8.48
CA PHE A 13 -14.26 7.91 7.69
C PHE A 13 -13.53 7.65 6.36
N ALA A 14 -12.49 6.81 6.36
CA ALA A 14 -11.82 6.37 5.14
C ALA A 14 -12.76 5.59 4.21
N LYS A 15 -13.57 4.67 4.74
CA LYS A 15 -14.60 3.93 3.99
C LYS A 15 -15.63 4.87 3.36
N ALA A 16 -16.13 5.85 4.11
CA ALA A 16 -17.10 6.81 3.61
C ALA A 16 -16.53 7.63 2.43
N LEU A 17 -15.28 8.10 2.57
CA LEU A 17 -14.59 8.82 1.49
C LEU A 17 -14.38 7.96 0.24
N LEU A 18 -13.95 6.71 0.42
CA LEU A 18 -13.74 5.76 -0.68
C LEU A 18 -15.06 5.36 -1.36
N SER A 19 -16.15 5.23 -0.59
CA SER A 19 -17.47 4.93 -1.14
C SER A 19 -18.02 6.09 -1.98
N HIS A 20 -17.73 7.33 -1.58
CA HIS A 20 -18.12 8.52 -2.33
C HIS A 20 -17.24 8.74 -3.57
N ASN A 21 -15.93 8.54 -3.44
CA ASN A 21 -14.99 8.66 -4.55
C ASN A 21 -13.86 7.61 -4.46
N PRO A 22 -14.01 6.47 -5.16
CA PRO A 22 -13.01 5.40 -5.17
C PRO A 22 -11.64 5.82 -5.70
N LYS A 23 -11.57 6.85 -6.57
CA LYS A 23 -10.31 7.33 -7.16
C LYS A 23 -9.32 7.84 -6.11
N LEU A 24 -9.82 8.26 -4.94
CA LEU A 24 -8.99 8.69 -3.82
C LEU A 24 -8.01 7.59 -3.37
N ALA A 25 -8.31 6.30 -3.60
CA ALA A 25 -7.42 5.18 -3.27
C ALA A 25 -6.06 5.23 -4.00
N THR A 26 -5.98 5.96 -5.12
CA THR A 26 -4.76 6.11 -5.92
C THR A 26 -4.18 7.52 -5.91
N ASP A 27 -4.82 8.47 -5.23
CA ASP A 27 -4.34 9.84 -5.18
C ASP A 27 -3.02 9.91 -4.40
N SER A 28 -1.99 10.50 -5.00
CA SER A 28 -0.70 10.67 -4.35
C SER A 28 -0.64 11.97 -3.55
N ASP A 29 -0.01 11.93 -2.37
CA ASP A 29 0.34 13.15 -1.64
C ASP A 29 1.57 13.87 -2.25
N SER A 30 2.01 14.94 -1.58
CA SER A 30 3.20 15.71 -1.97
C SER A 30 4.51 14.94 -1.92
N LEU A 31 4.54 13.68 -1.45
CA LEU A 31 5.70 12.80 -1.49
C LEU A 31 5.51 11.65 -2.49
N GLY A 32 4.48 11.71 -3.34
CA GLY A 32 4.15 10.63 -4.27
C GLY A 32 3.48 9.43 -3.60
N ARG A 33 3.13 9.52 -2.31
CA ARG A 33 2.58 8.40 -1.56
C ARG A 33 1.08 8.31 -1.78
N VAL A 34 0.63 7.17 -2.32
CA VAL A 34 -0.79 6.80 -2.28
C VAL A 34 -1.22 6.44 -0.85
N PRO A 35 -2.51 6.46 -0.50
CA PRO A 35 -3.00 6.18 0.85
C PRO A 35 -2.51 4.83 1.39
N LEU A 36 -2.31 3.84 0.52
CA LEU A 36 -1.79 2.53 0.91
C LEU A 36 -0.39 2.62 1.54
N HIS A 37 0.50 3.49 1.06
CA HIS A 37 1.80 3.73 1.73
C HIS A 37 1.63 4.24 3.15
N VAL A 38 0.66 5.13 3.37
CA VAL A 38 0.41 5.73 4.69
C VAL A 38 -0.17 4.68 5.64
N ALA A 39 -1.13 3.88 5.17
CA ALA A 39 -1.69 2.76 5.92
C ALA A 39 -0.59 1.74 6.28
N SER A 40 0.31 1.45 5.34
CA SER A 40 1.48 0.59 5.54
C SER A 40 2.44 1.13 6.59
N ALA A 41 2.83 2.40 6.47
CA ALA A 41 3.75 3.06 7.39
C ALA A 41 3.23 3.09 8.83
N LYS A 42 1.90 3.19 8.99
CA LYS A 42 1.24 3.23 10.30
C LYS A 42 0.79 1.85 10.77
N GLY A 43 0.86 0.83 9.93
CA GLY A 43 0.40 -0.52 10.22
C GLY A 43 -1.13 -0.63 10.40
N HIS A 44 -1.92 0.22 9.75
CA HIS A 44 -3.38 0.15 9.82
C HIS A 44 -3.92 -0.95 8.89
N VAL A 45 -3.96 -2.19 9.39
CA VAL A 45 -4.33 -3.39 8.62
C VAL A 45 -5.70 -3.28 7.95
N GLU A 46 -6.73 -2.88 8.70
CA GLU A 46 -8.11 -2.81 8.20
C GLU A 46 -8.26 -1.78 7.08
N ILE A 47 -7.59 -0.63 7.24
CA ILE A 47 -7.57 0.42 6.22
C ILE A 47 -6.81 -0.05 4.99
N ALA A 48 -5.69 -0.76 5.16
CA ALA A 48 -4.94 -1.33 4.05
C ALA A 48 -5.77 -2.35 3.26
N ARG A 49 -6.52 -3.24 3.93
CA ARG A 49 -7.44 -4.19 3.28
C ARG A 49 -8.52 -3.46 2.48
N GLU A 50 -9.12 -2.42 3.04
CA GLU A 50 -10.14 -1.64 2.36
C GLU A 50 -9.60 -0.92 1.12
N LEU A 51 -8.41 -0.33 1.23
CA LEU A 51 -7.72 0.31 0.10
C LEU A 51 -7.36 -0.69 -1.00
N LEU A 52 -6.95 -1.91 -0.64
CA LEU A 52 -6.69 -2.98 -1.61
C LEU A 52 -7.98 -3.53 -2.26
N ARG A 53 -9.11 -3.45 -1.56
CA ARG A 53 -10.42 -3.89 -2.06
C ARG A 53 -11.02 -2.88 -3.03
N VAL A 54 -10.92 -1.59 -2.73
CA VAL A 54 -11.49 -0.50 -3.53
C VAL A 54 -10.55 -0.03 -4.63
N GLY A 55 -9.25 0.01 -4.35
CA GLY A 55 -8.22 0.45 -5.28
C GLY A 55 -7.95 -0.59 -6.38
N PRO A 56 -7.29 -0.16 -7.47
CA PRO A 56 -6.85 -1.07 -8.51
C PRO A 56 -5.81 -2.06 -7.98
N SER A 57 -5.73 -3.25 -8.56
CA SER A 57 -4.81 -4.32 -8.13
C SER A 57 -3.35 -3.87 -8.11
N ASN A 58 -2.96 -2.92 -8.97
CA ASN A 58 -1.61 -2.37 -9.02
C ASN A 58 -1.30 -1.30 -7.95
N ALA A 59 -2.26 -0.90 -7.10
CA ALA A 59 -2.04 0.10 -6.05
C ALA A 59 -0.96 -0.34 -5.04
N CYS A 60 -0.81 -1.65 -4.86
CA CYS A 60 0.23 -2.26 -4.03
C CYS A 60 1.66 -2.16 -4.63
N LEU A 61 1.76 -1.79 -5.92
CA LEU A 61 3.02 -1.56 -6.64
C LEU A 61 3.28 -0.07 -6.92
N ALA A 62 2.42 0.82 -6.43
CA ALA A 62 2.62 2.26 -6.59
C ALA A 62 3.95 2.68 -5.97
N ARG A 63 4.72 3.52 -6.68
CA ARG A 63 6.02 4.01 -6.20
C ARG A 63 5.89 5.43 -5.66
N ASP A 64 6.40 5.68 -4.46
CA ASP A 64 6.60 7.03 -3.95
C ASP A 64 7.77 7.74 -4.66
N ARG A 65 8.06 8.99 -4.29
CA ARG A 65 9.18 9.76 -4.87
C ARG A 65 10.56 9.13 -4.68
N ASP A 66 10.72 8.29 -3.67
CA ASP A 66 11.96 7.56 -3.39
C ASP A 66 11.97 6.18 -4.09
N GLY A 67 10.99 5.91 -4.96
CA GLY A 67 10.85 4.64 -5.66
C GLY A 67 10.34 3.49 -4.79
N ARG A 68 9.91 3.77 -3.55
CA ARG A 68 9.47 2.75 -2.59
C ARG A 68 8.00 2.41 -2.83
N ILE A 69 7.67 1.13 -2.68
CA ILE A 69 6.29 0.64 -2.71
C ILE A 69 5.73 0.54 -1.28
N PRO A 70 4.41 0.40 -1.09
CA PRO A 70 3.81 0.29 0.24
C PRO A 70 4.42 -0.80 1.12
N LEU A 71 4.89 -1.91 0.53
CA LEU A 71 5.59 -2.99 1.25
C LEU A 71 6.94 -2.53 1.82
N HIS A 72 7.77 -1.80 1.05
CA HIS A 72 9.04 -1.25 1.53
C HIS A 72 8.80 -0.32 2.73
N VAL A 73 7.76 0.53 2.63
CA VAL A 73 7.41 1.46 3.71
C VAL A 73 6.89 0.73 4.95
N ALA A 74 6.16 -0.37 4.80
CA ALA A 74 5.75 -1.22 5.92
C ALA A 74 6.98 -1.75 6.66
N ILE A 75 7.92 -2.38 5.95
CA ILE A 75 9.13 -2.98 6.54
C ILE A 75 9.99 -1.91 7.23
N ALA A 76 10.29 -0.80 6.53
CA ALA A 76 11.15 0.27 7.04
C ALA A 76 10.61 0.97 8.30
N LYS A 77 9.32 0.86 8.61
CA LYS A 77 8.69 1.46 9.80
C LYS A 77 8.45 0.46 10.93
N GLY A 78 9.11 -0.71 10.90
CA GLY A 78 8.91 -1.76 11.89
C GLY A 78 7.56 -2.47 11.71
N GLY A 79 7.21 -2.72 10.45
CA GLY A 79 5.88 -3.10 9.99
C GLY A 79 5.26 -4.21 10.82
N ARG A 80 4.00 -4.00 11.21
CA ARG A 80 3.17 -5.04 11.79
C ARG A 80 3.11 -6.20 10.80
N VAL A 81 3.47 -7.40 11.26
CA VAL A 81 3.54 -8.63 10.47
C VAL A 81 2.28 -8.79 9.60
N GLU A 82 1.11 -8.52 10.16
CA GLU A 82 -0.18 -8.62 9.45
C GLU A 82 -0.28 -7.73 8.20
N VAL A 83 0.21 -6.49 8.24
CA VAL A 83 0.19 -5.60 7.06
C VAL A 83 1.15 -6.09 5.99
N VAL A 84 2.33 -6.55 6.40
CA VAL A 84 3.32 -7.13 5.49
C VAL A 84 2.76 -8.39 4.83
N THR A 85 2.08 -9.24 5.57
CA THR A 85 1.42 -10.45 5.05
C THR A 85 0.32 -10.10 4.05
N GLU A 86 -0.57 -9.16 4.37
CA GLU A 86 -1.64 -8.76 3.46
C GLU A 86 -1.11 -8.11 2.17
N LEU A 87 -0.12 -7.22 2.30
CA LEU A 87 0.52 -6.61 1.15
C LEU A 87 1.26 -7.64 0.31
N THR A 88 2.01 -8.56 0.93
CA THR A 88 2.71 -9.63 0.21
C THR A 88 1.73 -10.49 -0.58
N ARG A 89 0.59 -10.87 0.02
CA ARG A 89 -0.46 -11.64 -0.64
C ARG A 89 -1.03 -10.86 -1.82
N ALA A 90 -1.46 -9.61 -1.61
CA ALA A 90 -2.05 -8.78 -2.66
C ALA A 90 -1.06 -8.43 -3.79
N CYS A 91 0.20 -8.16 -3.45
CA CYS A 91 1.28 -7.91 -4.39
C CYS A 91 1.63 -9.16 -5.18
N THR A 92 1.65 -10.34 -4.55
CA THR A 92 1.99 -11.59 -5.24
C THR A 92 0.93 -11.90 -6.28
N GLU A 93 -0.36 -11.84 -5.95
CA GLU A 93 -1.45 -12.02 -6.92
C GLU A 93 -1.36 -11.02 -8.08
N SER A 94 -1.11 -9.75 -7.77
CA SER A 94 -1.01 -8.68 -8.78
C SER A 94 0.26 -8.78 -9.64
N SER A 95 1.37 -9.23 -9.05
CA SER A 95 2.62 -9.51 -9.75
C SER A 95 2.54 -10.77 -10.59
N ARG A 96 1.74 -11.77 -10.18
CA ARG A 96 1.53 -13.02 -10.92
C ARG A 96 0.84 -12.76 -12.25
N LEU A 97 -0.04 -11.76 -12.29
CA LEU A 97 -0.61 -11.22 -13.53
C LEU A 97 0.40 -10.42 -14.37
N ARG A 98 1.51 -9.97 -13.78
CA ARG A 98 2.57 -9.16 -14.42
C ARG A 98 3.85 -9.97 -14.72
N LEU A 99 3.91 -11.24 -14.32
CA LEU A 99 5.10 -12.12 -14.38
C LEU A 99 5.55 -12.49 -15.81
N GLU A 100 4.98 -11.90 -16.86
CA GLU A 100 5.63 -11.92 -18.18
C GLU A 100 6.94 -11.11 -18.22
N ARG A 101 7.25 -10.29 -17.20
CA ARG A 101 8.57 -9.63 -17.07
C ARG A 101 9.10 -9.64 -15.63
N GLY A 102 9.71 -10.76 -15.26
CA GLY A 102 11.08 -10.87 -14.74
C GLY A 102 11.56 -10.13 -13.48
N GLU A 103 10.78 -9.30 -12.80
CA GLU A 103 11.23 -8.59 -11.60
C GLU A 103 10.26 -8.77 -10.43
N THR A 104 10.53 -9.74 -9.56
CA THR A 104 9.71 -10.06 -8.40
C THR A 104 10.05 -9.17 -7.20
N VAL A 105 9.01 -8.77 -6.46
CA VAL A 105 9.06 -8.02 -5.19
C VAL A 105 9.98 -8.66 -4.14
N PHE A 106 10.15 -9.99 -4.19
CA PHE A 106 11.11 -10.74 -3.37
C PHE A 106 12.57 -10.33 -3.59
N HIS A 107 12.97 -9.95 -4.81
CA HIS A 107 14.35 -9.56 -5.11
C HIS A 107 14.74 -8.25 -4.40
N PHE A 108 13.80 -7.33 -4.24
CA PHE A 108 14.04 -6.05 -3.54
C PHE A 108 13.99 -6.19 -2.01
N CYS A 109 13.15 -7.07 -1.46
CA CYS A 109 13.09 -7.31 -0.01
C CYS A 109 14.41 -7.86 0.56
N VAL A 110 15.18 -8.61 -0.25
CA VAL A 110 16.49 -9.15 0.14
C VAL A 110 17.60 -8.09 0.07
N LYS A 111 17.48 -7.10 -0.82
CA LYS A 111 18.54 -6.11 -1.08
C LYS A 111 18.66 -5.04 0.00
N GLU A 112 17.58 -4.77 0.74
CA GLU A 112 17.50 -3.76 1.80
C GLU A 112 17.84 -4.32 3.21
N ASN A 113 18.27 -5.58 3.32
CA ASN A 113 18.70 -6.18 4.59
C ASN A 113 20.23 -6.39 4.69
N ASN A 114 21.00 -5.48 4.10
CA ASN A 114 22.47 -5.43 4.20
C ASN A 114 22.93 -4.03 4.63
#